data_AF-A0A4Y1ZBY7-F1
#
_entry.id   AF-A0A4Y1ZBY7-F1
#
_cell.length_a   1.000
_cell.length_b   1.000
_cell.length_c   1.000
_cell.angle_alpha   90.00
_cell.angle_beta   90.00
_cell.angle_gamma   90.00
#
_symmetry.space_group_name_H-M   'P 1'
#
loop_
_entity.id
_entity.type
_entity.pdbx_description
1 polymer ?
#
loop_
_entity_poly.entity_id
_entity_poly.type
_entity_poly.pdbx_seq_one_letter_code
_entity_poly.pdbx_strand_id
1 'polypeptide(L)'
;MLILIDHGQIIFEEEKDELLETHVRVKGDNAWINEETRGLFLSVRQSPYGFEAVTNQRDNVRAVMPEAVIERASIEDIMLAYIGGDHDAD
;
A
#
# COMPACT_ATOMS: atom_id res chain seq x y z
N MET A 1 -17.29 7.03 8.37
CA MET A 1 -16.10 7.87 8.62
C MET A 1 -15.10 7.16 9.53
N LEU A 2 -13.83 7.16 9.16
CA LEU A 2 -12.68 6.72 9.94
C LEU A 2 -11.64 7.85 9.95
N ILE A 3 -10.97 8.04 11.09
CA ILE A 3 -9.90 9.03 11.24
C ILE A 3 -8.66 8.28 11.70
N LEU A 4 -7.58 8.37 10.93
CA LEU A 4 -6.27 7.87 11.35
C LEU A 4 -5.49 9.01 11.99
N ILE A 5 -5.10 8.81 13.24
CA ILE A 5 -4.29 9.74 14.01
C ILE A 5 -2.98 9.05 14.37
N ASP A 6 -1.86 9.68 14.02
CA ASP A 6 -0.53 9.24 14.40
C ASP A 6 0.24 10.42 15.01
N HIS A 7 0.91 10.17 16.14
CA HIS A 7 1.61 11.22 16.91
C HIS A 7 0.84 12.53 17.16
N GLY A 8 -0.49 12.45 17.32
CA GLY A 8 -1.35 13.61 17.54
C GLY A 8 -1.68 14.42 16.28
N GLN A 9 -1.31 13.93 15.10
CA GLN A 9 -1.64 14.49 13.80
C GLN A 9 -2.66 13.61 13.07
N ILE A 10 -3.62 14.24 12.40
CA ILE A 10 -4.57 13.53 11.53
C ILE A 10 -3.84 13.22 10.22
N ILE A 11 -3.68 11.94 9.92
CA ILE A 11 -3.07 11.45 8.68
C ILE A 11 -4.11 11.41 7.56
N PHE A 12 -5.32 10.93 7.86
CA PHE A 12 -6.47 11.03 6.98
C PHE A 12 -7.79 11.00 7.76
N GLU A 13 -8.84 11.52 7.14
CA GLU A 13 -10.24 11.41 7.55
C GLU A 13 -11.07 11.07 6.30
N GLU A 14 -11.51 9.82 6.20
CA GLU A 14 -12.19 9.30 5.01
C GLU A 14 -13.34 8.36 5.37
N GLU A 15 -14.24 8.10 4.42
CA GLU A 15 -15.26 7.08 4.58
C GLU A 15 -14.67 5.68 4.50
N LYS A 16 -15.18 4.76 5.33
CA LYS A 16 -14.67 3.37 5.38
C LYS A 16 -14.79 2.70 4.01
N ASP A 17 -15.92 2.91 3.34
CA ASP A 17 -16.19 2.29 2.05
C ASP A 17 -15.27 2.85 0.96
N GLU A 18 -14.99 4.17 1.00
CA GLU A 18 -14.04 4.82 0.09
C GLU A 18 -12.62 4.27 0.23
N LEU A 19 -12.14 4.08 1.47
CA LEU A 19 -10.85 3.45 1.75
C LEU A 19 -10.78 2.04 1.14
N LEU A 20 -11.81 1.23 1.33
CA LEU A 20 -11.88 -0.15 0.81
C LEU A 20 -12.05 -0.23 -0.71
N GLU A 21 -12.66 0.77 -1.34
CA GLU A 21 -12.83 0.84 -2.79
C GLU A 21 -11.55 1.26 -3.51
N THR A 22 -10.86 2.26 -2.96
CA THR A 22 -9.69 2.91 -3.56
C THR A 22 -8.39 2.14 -3.33
N HIS A 23 -8.23 1.51 -2.16
CA HIS A 23 -6.98 0.84 -1.81
C HIS A 23 -6.98 -0.65 -2.14
N VAL A 24 -5.82 -1.16 -2.55
CA VAL A 24 -5.60 -2.58 -2.79
C VAL A 24 -4.28 -3.04 -2.21
N ARG A 25 -4.22 -4.34 -1.90
CA ARG A 25 -2.99 -5.04 -1.57
C ARG A 25 -2.45 -5.71 -2.83
N VAL A 26 -1.15 -5.60 -3.04
CA VAL A 26 -0.46 -6.08 -4.23
C VAL A 26 0.63 -7.05 -3.79
N LYS A 27 0.73 -8.19 -4.48
CA LYS A 27 1.82 -9.16 -4.30
C LYS A 27 2.48 -9.44 -5.63
N GLY A 28 3.79 -9.62 -5.62
CA GLY A 28 4.56 -9.89 -6.83
C GLY A 28 6.03 -10.20 -6.56
N ASP A 29 6.80 -10.26 -7.64
CA ASP A 29 8.23 -10.54 -7.57
C ASP A 29 9.01 -9.32 -7.08
N ASN A 30 10.00 -9.55 -6.20
CA ASN A 30 10.86 -8.49 -5.68
C ASN A 30 11.61 -7.72 -6.77
N ALA A 31 11.89 -8.34 -7.91
CA ALA A 31 12.55 -7.70 -9.04
C ALA A 31 11.75 -6.52 -9.61
N TRP A 32 10.45 -6.45 -9.34
CA TRP A 32 9.60 -5.34 -9.78
C TRP A 32 9.66 -4.12 -8.88
N ILE A 33 10.28 -4.21 -7.69
CA ILE A 33 10.44 -3.08 -6.77
C ILE A 33 11.80 -2.42 -7.01
N ASN A 34 11.78 -1.22 -7.57
CA ASN A 34 12.96 -0.41 -7.88
C ASN A 34 12.64 1.08 -7.68
N GLU A 35 13.59 1.96 -8.02
CA GLU A 35 13.44 3.41 -7.85
C GLU A 35 12.23 3.99 -8.61
N GLU A 36 11.91 3.46 -9.79
CA GLU A 36 10.79 3.95 -10.63
C GLU A 36 9.43 3.44 -10.15
N THR A 37 9.38 2.22 -9.59
CA THR A 37 8.13 1.56 -9.21
C THR A 37 7.74 1.74 -7.75
N ARG A 38 8.70 2.05 -6.86
CA ARG A 38 8.45 2.21 -5.42
C ARG A 38 7.41 3.29 -5.12
N GLY A 39 7.40 4.37 -5.91
CA GLY A 39 6.41 5.47 -5.79
C GLY A 39 4.97 5.08 -6.16
N LEU A 40 4.73 3.88 -6.68
CA LEU A 40 3.38 3.37 -6.93
C LEU A 40 2.68 2.89 -5.66
N PHE A 41 3.42 2.70 -4.56
CA PHE A 41 2.93 2.08 -3.34
C PHE A 41 3.03 3.03 -2.15
N LEU A 42 2.05 2.96 -1.24
CA LEU A 42 2.07 3.63 0.05
C LEU A 42 3.03 2.93 1.02
N SER A 43 3.11 1.60 0.92
CA SER A 43 4.05 0.78 1.67
C SER A 43 4.47 -0.44 0.85
N VAL A 44 5.70 -0.91 1.09
CA VAL A 44 6.23 -2.12 0.46
C VAL A 44 7.02 -2.92 1.50
N ARG A 45 6.65 -4.19 1.67
CA ARG A 45 7.41 -5.16 2.45
C ARG A 45 7.95 -6.24 1.54
N GLN A 46 9.27 -6.38 1.49
CA GLN A 46 9.93 -7.44 0.73
C GLN A 46 10.26 -8.62 1.64
N SER A 47 10.11 -9.83 1.11
CA SER A 47 10.48 -11.07 1.77
C SER A 47 11.24 -11.96 0.78
N PRO A 48 11.87 -13.07 1.19
CA PRO A 48 12.49 -14.01 0.26
C PRO A 48 11.53 -14.61 -0.79
N TYR A 49 10.21 -14.54 -0.57
CA TYR A 49 9.19 -15.10 -1.44
C TYR A 49 8.55 -14.09 -2.41
N GLY A 50 8.94 -12.82 -2.33
CA GLY A 50 8.33 -11.72 -3.08
C GLY A 50 7.97 -10.56 -2.17
N PHE A 51 7.29 -9.57 -2.74
CA PHE A 51 6.84 -8.39 -2.02
C PHE A 51 5.34 -8.41 -1.75
N GLU A 52 4.96 -7.66 -0.72
CA GLU A 52 3.59 -7.30 -0.41
C GLU A 52 3.53 -5.77 -0.23
N ALA A 53 2.55 -5.13 -0.84
CA ALA A 53 2.44 -3.67 -0.86
C ALA A 53 0.99 -3.21 -0.81
N VAL A 54 0.77 -1.97 -0.39
CA VAL A 54 -0.55 -1.32 -0.45
C VAL A 54 -0.47 -0.11 -1.35
N THR A 55 -1.51 0.12 -2.16
CA THR A 55 -1.59 1.26 -3.09
C THR A 55 -3.03 1.72 -3.27
N ASN A 56 -3.21 3.01 -3.57
CA ASN A 56 -4.44 3.60 -4.09
C ASN A 56 -4.39 3.83 -5.62
N GLN A 57 -3.33 3.37 -6.30
CA GLN A 57 -3.09 3.56 -7.73
C GLN A 57 -3.27 2.25 -8.53
N ARG A 58 -4.40 1.55 -8.29
CA ARG A 58 -4.69 0.21 -8.87
C ARG A 58 -4.38 0.10 -10.37
N ASP A 59 -4.83 1.08 -11.15
CA ASP A 59 -4.69 1.02 -12.62
C ASP A 59 -3.24 1.23 -13.08
N ASN A 60 -2.48 2.08 -12.39
CA ASN A 60 -1.05 2.27 -12.68
C ASN A 60 -0.26 0.99 -12.40
N VAL A 61 -0.53 0.34 -11.25
CA VAL A 61 0.10 -0.94 -10.94
C VAL A 61 -0.28 -2.01 -11.97
N ARG A 62 -1.54 -2.08 -12.40
CA ARG A 62 -1.95 -3.08 -13.41
C ARG A 62 -1.33 -2.82 -14.78
N ALA A 63 -1.01 -1.57 -15.12
CA ALA A 63 -0.32 -1.22 -16.36
C ALA A 63 1.17 -1.58 -16.32
N VAL A 64 1.85 -1.33 -15.20
CA VAL A 64 3.30 -1.55 -15.03
C VAL A 64 3.62 -3.01 -14.68
N MET A 65 2.76 -3.65 -13.89
CA MET A 65 2.93 -5.00 -13.35
C MET A 65 1.68 -5.85 -13.62
N PRO A 66 1.41 -6.22 -14.89
CA PRO A 66 0.18 -6.92 -15.27
C PRO A 66 0.06 -8.32 -14.65
N GLU A 67 1.17 -8.92 -14.22
CA GLU A 67 1.22 -10.23 -13.57
C GLU A 67 1.11 -10.15 -12.03
N ALA A 68 1.00 -8.95 -11.45
CA ALA A 68 0.86 -8.79 -10.02
C ALA A 68 -0.50 -9.33 -9.53
N VAL A 69 -0.48 -9.96 -8.36
CA VAL A 69 -1.70 -10.40 -7.67
C VAL A 69 -2.27 -9.20 -6.91
N ILE A 70 -3.47 -8.77 -7.30
CA ILE A 70 -4.18 -7.65 -6.67
C ILE A 70 -5.33 -8.20 -5.83
N GLU A 71 -5.28 -7.93 -4.53
CA GLU A 71 -6.26 -8.33 -3.53
C GLU A 71 -6.93 -7.09 -2.91
N ARG A 72 -8.11 -7.28 -2.32
CA ARG A 72 -8.74 -6.21 -1.51
C ARG A 72 -7.87 -5.96 -0.28
N ALA A 73 -7.57 -4.70 0.00
CA ALA A 73 -6.93 -4.33 1.25
C ALA A 73 -7.94 -4.38 2.41
N SER A 74 -7.47 -4.77 3.59
CA SER A 74 -8.21 -4.55 4.82
C SER A 74 -7.97 -3.13 5.35
N ILE A 75 -8.82 -2.66 6.28
CA ILE A 75 -8.59 -1.37 6.96
C ILE A 75 -7.25 -1.36 7.70
N GLU A 76 -6.86 -2.50 8.29
CA GLU A 76 -5.57 -2.64 8.97
C GLU A 76 -4.40 -2.50 8.00
N ASP A 77 -4.45 -3.15 6.83
CA ASP A 77 -3.41 -3.01 5.79
C ASP A 77 -3.27 -1.54 5.38
N ILE A 78 -4.40 -0.83 5.19
CA ILE A 78 -4.41 0.58 4.78
C ILE A 78 -3.81 1.47 5.87
N MET A 79 -4.25 1.31 7.12
CA MET A 79 -3.71 2.10 8.24
C MET A 79 -2.20 1.88 8.43
N LEU A 80 -1.75 0.62 8.38
CA LEU A 80 -0.33 0.31 8.45
C LEU A 80 0.45 0.86 7.26
N ALA A 81 -0.15 0.94 6.07
CA ALA A 81 0.51 1.53 4.92
C ALA A 81 0.79 3.03 5.06
N TYR A 82 -0.10 3.76 5.74
CA TYR A 82 0.09 5.19 6.01
C TYR A 82 1.08 5.48 7.14
N ILE A 83 1.25 4.56 8.10
CA ILE A 83 2.17 4.73 9.24
C ILE A 83 3.55 4.14 8.95
N GLY A 84 3.59 2.95 8.35
CA GLY A 84 4.78 2.09 8.24
C GLY A 84 5.65 2.33 7.01
N GLY A 85 5.39 3.38 6.23
CA GLY A 85 6.19 3.71 5.03
C GLY A 85 7.64 4.11 5.32
N ASP A 86 8.00 4.39 6.59
CA ASP A 86 9.28 5.01 6.95
C ASP A 86 9.92 4.50 8.27
N HIS A 87 9.45 3.40 8.87
CA HIS A 87 9.92 2.96 10.20
C HIS A 87 10.79 1.68 10.25
N ASP A 88 11.10 1.06 9.10
CA ASP A 88 11.99 -0.11 9.02
C ASP A 88 13.39 0.23 8.45
N ALA A 89 13.84 1.47 8.66
CA ALA A 89 15.19 1.92 8.36
C ALA A 89 15.92 2.36 9.65
N ASP A 90 16.20 1.40 10.53
CA ASP A 90 17.23 1.48 11.58
C ASP A 90 18.05 0.18 11.61
#